data_AF-A0A6L7WTC7-F1
#
_entry.id   AF-A0A6L7WTC7-F1
#
_cell.length_a   1.000
_cell.length_b   1.000
_cell.length_c   1.000
_cell.angle_alpha   90.00
_cell.angle_beta   90.00
_cell.angle_gamma   90.00
#
_symmetry.space_group_name_H-M   'P 1'
#
loop_
_entity.id
_entity.type
_entity.pdbx_description
1 polymer ?
#
loop_
_entity_poly.entity_id
_entity_poly.type
_entity_poly.pdbx_seq_one_letter_code
_entity_poly.pdbx_strand_id
1 'polypeptide(L)'
;MTITAKQVETALARVEPQAEYQLNGLALLAERANGELDAWGHAGHEVTLERVIPFYGDPGVLRWAFWCETCHVSQLALLSRPEFG
;
A
#
# COMPACT_ATOMS: atom_id res chain seq x y z
N MET A 1 -2.08 12.81 -4.55
CA MET A 1 -2.93 11.63 -4.84
C MET A 1 -3.36 11.03 -3.51
N THR A 2 -4.54 10.42 -3.41
CA THR A 2 -4.99 9.73 -2.19
C THR A 2 -5.25 8.26 -2.51
N ILE A 3 -4.54 7.37 -1.82
CA ILE A 3 -4.75 5.93 -1.87
C ILE A 3 -6.05 5.60 -1.15
N THR A 4 -6.91 4.82 -1.81
CA THR A 4 -8.21 4.39 -1.28
C THR A 4 -8.19 2.93 -0.87
N ALA A 5 -9.07 2.54 0.06
CA ALA A 5 -9.27 1.14 0.45
C ALA A 5 -9.55 0.22 -0.76
N LYS A 6 -10.26 0.71 -1.79
CA LYS A 6 -10.57 -0.06 -3.00
C LYS A 6 -9.33 -0.35 -3.85
N GLN A 7 -8.40 0.60 -3.94
CA GLN A 7 -7.12 0.39 -4.63
C GLN A 7 -6.26 -0.65 -3.89
N VAL A 8 -6.24 -0.58 -2.55
CA VAL A 8 -5.55 -1.55 -1.71
C VAL A 8 -6.14 -2.96 -1.89
N GLU A 9 -7.46 -3.09 -1.81
CA GLU A 9 -8.18 -4.36 -2.04
C GLU A 9 -7.82 -4.94 -3.41
N THR A 10 -7.87 -4.12 -4.47
CA THR A 10 -7.55 -4.56 -5.84
C THR A 10 -6.11 -5.03 -5.97
N ALA A 11 -5.16 -4.37 -5.29
CA ALA A 11 -3.76 -4.77 -5.29
C ALA A 11 -3.54 -6.10 -4.54
N LEU A 12 -4.15 -6.25 -3.37
CA LEU A 12 -4.05 -7.45 -2.54
C LEU A 12 -4.74 -8.66 -3.18
N ALA A 13 -5.91 -8.48 -3.81
CA ALA A 13 -6.65 -9.55 -4.48
C ALA A 13 -5.85 -10.22 -5.62
N ARG A 14 -4.85 -9.54 -6.19
CA ARG A 14 -3.95 -10.14 -7.21
C ARG A 14 -2.97 -11.15 -6.62
N VAL A 15 -2.69 -11.05 -5.32
CA VAL A 15 -1.65 -11.82 -4.64
C VAL A 15 -2.26 -12.83 -3.68
N GLU A 16 -3.34 -12.44 -3.00
CA GLU A 16 -4.09 -13.25 -2.05
C GLU A 16 -5.59 -13.23 -2.43
N PRO A 17 -5.99 -13.84 -3.56
CA PRO A 17 -7.37 -13.76 -4.08
C PRO A 17 -8.42 -14.40 -3.16
N GLN A 18 -7.99 -15.23 -2.20
CA GLN A 18 -8.85 -15.91 -1.24
C GLN A 18 -8.87 -15.24 0.14
N ALA A 19 -8.08 -14.18 0.35
CA ALA A 19 -8.06 -13.49 1.62
C ALA A 19 -9.27 -12.56 1.75
N GLU A 20 -10.00 -12.69 2.85
CA GLU A 20 -11.06 -11.76 3.22
C GLU A 20 -10.47 -10.66 4.13
N TYR A 21 -10.53 -9.42 3.65
CA TYR A 21 -10.10 -8.27 4.44
C TYR A 21 -11.32 -7.54 4.99
N GLN A 22 -11.31 -7.23 6.28
CA GLN A 22 -12.30 -6.34 6.85
C GLN A 22 -12.14 -4.93 6.26
N LEU A 23 -13.27 -4.26 5.98
CA LEU A 23 -13.31 -2.89 5.47
C LEU A 23 -12.45 -1.91 6.30
N ASN A 24 -12.50 -2.05 7.64
CA ASN A 24 -11.70 -1.23 8.55
C ASN A 24 -10.19 -1.48 8.39
N GLY A 25 -9.79 -2.74 8.14
CA GLY A 25 -8.40 -3.09 7.89
C GLY A 25 -7.87 -2.49 6.58
N LEU A 26 -8.66 -2.55 5.51
CA LEU A 26 -8.32 -1.93 4.23
C LEU A 26 -8.22 -0.40 4.33
N ALA A 27 -9.12 0.23 5.08
CA ALA A 27 -9.08 1.67 5.33
C ALA A 27 -7.80 2.07 6.09
N LEU A 28 -7.42 1.33 7.13
CA LEU A 28 -6.20 1.58 7.88
C LEU A 28 -4.94 1.37 7.03
N LEU A 29 -4.90 0.36 6.16
CA LEU A 29 -3.80 0.16 5.23
C LEU A 29 -3.68 1.32 4.24
N ALA A 30 -4.80 1.83 3.72
CA ALA A 30 -4.80 2.99 2.85
C ALA A 30 -4.29 4.25 3.59
N GLU A 31 -4.69 4.47 4.84
CA GLU A 31 -4.18 5.57 5.67
C GLU A 31 -2.66 5.47 5.87
N ARG A 32 -2.14 4.29 6.22
CA ARG A 32 -0.69 4.05 6.36
C ARG A 32 0.05 4.32 5.05
N ALA A 33 -0.48 3.85 3.92
CA ALA A 33 0.11 4.11 2.61
C ALA A 33 0.13 5.60 2.25
N ASN A 34 -0.92 6.36 2.58
CA ASN A 34 -0.93 7.81 2.39
C ASN A 34 0.10 8.51 3.29
N GLY A 35 0.27 8.05 4.54
CA GLY A 35 1.31 8.55 5.43
C GLY A 35 2.72 8.38 4.86
N GLU A 36 3.01 7.26 4.20
CA GLU A 36 4.28 7.05 3.49
C GLU A 36 4.46 8.01 2.30
N LEU A 37 3.40 8.26 1.53
CA LEU A 37 3.44 9.22 0.42
C LEU A 37 3.67 10.66 0.90
N ASP A 38 3.05 11.03 2.01
CA ASP A 38 3.23 12.34 2.64
C ASP A 38 4.66 12.49 3.19
N ALA A 39 5.20 11.45 3.83
CA ALA A 39 6.57 11.44 4.36
C ALA A 39 7.64 11.45 3.26
N TRP A 40 7.38 10.81 2.11
CA TRP A 40 8.28 10.80 0.96
C TRP A 40 8.30 12.15 0.21
N GLY A 41 7.32 13.04 0.46
CA GLY A 41 7.37 14.44 0.04
C GLY A 41 7.02 14.68 -1.42
N HIS A 42 5.87 14.21 -1.89
CA HIS A 42 5.43 14.32 -3.30
C HIS A 42 4.08 15.02 -3.51
N ALA A 43 3.89 16.13 -2.81
CA ALA A 43 2.73 16.99 -3.03
C ALA A 43 2.70 17.49 -4.49
N GLY A 44 1.57 17.29 -5.17
CA GLY A 44 1.38 17.71 -6.57
C GLY A 44 1.97 16.76 -7.62
N HIS A 45 2.60 15.66 -7.22
CA HIS A 45 3.07 14.65 -8.17
C HIS A 45 2.01 13.57 -8.43
N GLU A 46 2.07 13.00 -9.64
CA GLU A 46 1.27 11.83 -10.00
C GLU A 46 1.99 10.58 -9.48
N VAL A 47 1.37 9.91 -8.51
CA VAL A 47 1.87 8.68 -7.91
C VAL A 47 0.82 7.59 -8.11
N THR A 48 1.26 6.36 -8.33
CA THR A 48 0.40 5.19 -8.43
C THR A 48 0.88 4.08 -7.49
N LEU A 49 -0.08 3.31 -6.97
CA LEU A 49 0.22 2.07 -6.26
C LEU A 49 0.38 0.94 -7.26
N GLU A 50 1.62 0.50 -7.48
CA GLU A 50 1.91 -0.56 -8.45
C GLU A 50 1.63 -1.94 -7.87
N ARG A 51 2.01 -2.15 -6.62
CA ARG A 51 1.98 -3.49 -6.00
C ARG A 51 1.92 -3.44 -4.49
N VAL A 52 1.18 -4.38 -3.93
CA VAL A 52 1.21 -4.74 -2.50
C VAL A 52 1.39 -6.25 -2.43
N ILE A 53 2.45 -6.73 -1.76
CA ILE A 53 2.70 -8.16 -1.58
C ILE A 53 3.05 -8.49 -0.13
N PRO A 54 2.82 -9.73 0.35
CA PRO A 54 3.39 -10.19 1.61
C PRO A 54 4.92 -10.07 1.62
N PHE A 55 5.48 -9.65 2.75
CA PHE A 55 6.92 -9.64 2.94
C PHE A 55 7.39 -11.04 3.35
N TYR A 56 8.31 -11.63 2.58
CA TYR A 56 8.77 -13.01 2.80
C TYR A 56 9.41 -13.25 4.17
N GLY A 57 9.87 -12.20 4.86
CA GLY A 57 10.44 -12.31 6.21
C GLY A 57 9.42 -12.25 7.35
N ASP A 58 8.21 -11.75 7.09
CA ASP A 58 7.17 -11.58 8.11
C ASP A 58 5.77 -11.54 7.46
N PRO A 59 4.90 -12.54 7.70
CA PRO A 59 3.55 -12.57 7.16
C PRO A 59 2.64 -11.46 7.71
N GLY A 60 3.02 -10.82 8.81
CA GLY A 60 2.39 -9.63 9.37
C GLY A 60 2.81 -8.33 8.70
N VAL A 61 3.68 -8.36 7.68
CA VAL A 61 4.16 -7.18 6.96
C VAL A 61 3.86 -7.28 5.47
N LEU A 62 3.44 -6.16 4.89
CA LEU A 62 3.24 -5.99 3.46
C LEU A 62 4.35 -5.09 2.90
N ARG A 63 4.88 -5.47 1.73
CA ARG A 63 5.74 -4.62 0.92
C ARG A 63 4.91 -3.90 -0.14
N TRP A 64 5.00 -2.58 -0.12
CA TRP A 64 4.30 -1.66 -1.00
C TRP A 64 5.28 -1.06 -2.01
N ALA A 65 4.86 -0.97 -3.27
CA ALA A 65 5.61 -0.31 -4.33
C ALA A 65 4.78 0.83 -4.91
N PHE A 66 5.35 2.03 -4.84
CA PHE A 66 4.76 3.26 -5.37
C PHE A 66 5.62 3.76 -6.52
N TRP A 67 5.00 4.12 -7.64
CA TRP A 67 5.67 4.74 -8.78
C TRP A 67 5.24 6.19 -8.92
N CYS A 68 6.22 7.10 -9.01
CA CYS A 68 5.97 8.50 -9.30
C CYS A 68 6.22 8.77 -10.79
N GLU A 69 5.16 9.09 -11.54
CA GLU A 69 5.25 9.44 -12.97
C GLU A 69 5.97 10.78 -13.17
N THR A 70 5.88 11.70 -12.20
CA THR A 70 6.54 13.01 -12.31
C THR A 70 8.06 12.91 -12.13
N CYS A 71 8.51 12.08 -11.20
CA CYS A 71 9.93 11.96 -10.85
C CYS A 71 10.63 10.76 -11.51
N HIS A 72 9.87 9.84 -12.12
CA HIS A 72 10.35 8.56 -12.64
C HIS A 72 11.16 7.73 -11.64
N VAL A 73 10.66 7.63 -10.42
CA VAL A 73 11.29 6.86 -9.34
C VAL A 73 10.27 6.01 -8.60
N SER A 74 10.74 4.86 -8.11
CA SER A 74 9.97 3.97 -7.25
C SER A 74 10.32 4.18 -5.77
N GLN A 75 9.29 4.17 -4.92
CA GLN A 75 9.45 4.09 -3.46
C GLN A 75 8.91 2.76 -2.97
N LEU A 76 9.66 2.15 -2.06
CA LEU A 76 9.24 0.93 -1.36
C LEU A 76 8.97 1.25 0.10
N ALA A 77 7.84 0.77 0.62
CA ALA A 77 7.52 0.83 2.04
C ALA A 77 7.17 -0.55 2.59
N LEU A 78 7.51 -0.78 3.86
CA LEU A 78 7.11 -1.96 4.61
C LEU A 78 6.08 -1.53 5.65
N LEU A 79 4.84 -1.99 5.49
CA LEU A 79 3.74 -1.62 6.36
C LEU A 79 3.15 -2.85 7.02
N SER A 80 2.99 -2.82 8.34
CA SER A 80 2.36 -3.92 9.07
C SER A 80 0.89 -4.10 8.65
N ARG A 81 0.41 -5.33 8.67
CA ARG A 81 -0.99 -5.68 8.49
C ARG A 81 -1.76 -5.29 9.76
N PRO A 82 -3.04 -4.85 9.64
CA PRO A 82 -3.87 -4.52 10.80
C PRO A 82 -4.15 -5.70 11.73
N GLU A 83 -4.08 -6.93 11.20
CA GLU A 83 -4.55 -8.15 11.84
C GLU A 83 -3.47 -8.85 12.67
N PHE A 84 -2.23 -8.36 12.61
CA PHE A 84 -1.05 -8.94 13.27
C PHE A 84 -0.42 -7.99 14.31
N GLY A 85 -1.15 -6.94 14.72
CA GLY A 85 -0.72 -5.92 15.68
C GLY A 85 -1.51 -5.92 16.98
#